data_AF-A0A1V4BUR9-F1
#
_entry.id   AF-A0A1V4BUR9-F1
#
_cell.length_a   1.000
_cell.length_b   1.000
_cell.length_c   1.000
_cell.angle_alpha   90.00
_cell.angle_beta   90.00
_cell.angle_gamma   90.00
#
_symmetry.space_group_name_H-M   'P 1'
#
loop_
_entity.id
_entity.type
_entity.pdbx_description
1 polymer ?
#
loop_
_entity_poly.entity_id
_entity_poly.type
_entity_poly.pdbx_seq_one_letter_code
_entity_poly.pdbx_strand_id
1 'polypeptide(L)' 'MLHIIDFLMKAITMGQLIGTQGTSRSIYKVDYQGEIQYISIDIGSNGYVVSANPTPRKLIQRFLGEDLDEKKN' A
#
# COMPACT_ATOMS: atom_id res chain seq x y z
N MET A 1 -11.78 16.61 8.34
CA MET A 1 -10.47 16.07 7.93
C MET A 1 -10.73 15.08 6.81
N LEU A 2 -10.06 15.21 5.66
CA LEU A 2 -10.35 14.39 4.49
C LEU A 2 -9.49 13.13 4.53
N HIS A 3 -10.06 12.05 5.06
CA HIS A 3 -9.38 10.78 5.33
C HIS A 3 -8.61 10.18 4.14
N ILE A 4 -9.03 10.45 2.90
CA ILE A 4 -8.34 9.97 1.69
C ILE A 4 -7.02 10.74 1.43
N ILE A 5 -7.02 12.07 1.60
CA ILE A 5 -5.85 12.90 1.31
C ILE A 5 -4.75 12.56 2.31
N ASP A 6 -5.08 12.53 3.60
CA ASP A 6 -4.11 12.24 4.65
C ASP A 6 -3.50 10.84 4.50
N PHE A 7 -4.33 9.84 4.16
CA PHE A 7 -3.84 8.48 3.92
C PHE A 7 -2.91 8.39 2.71
N LEU A 8 -3.29 8.97 1.56
CA LEU A 8 -2.47 8.95 0.35
C LEU A 8 -1.14 9.69 0.57
N MET A 9 -1.18 10.87 1.20
CA MET A 9 0.03 11.63 1.49
C MET A 9 0.94 10.86 2.45
N LYS A 10 0.40 10.23 3.50
CA LYS A 10 1.19 9.39 4.40
C LYS A 10 1.81 8.20 3.67
N ALA A 11 1.04 7.53 2.81
CA ALA A 11 1.54 6.39 2.03
C ALA A 11 2.71 6.77 1.12
N ILE A 12 2.58 7.87 0.37
CA ILE A 12 3.57 8.30 -0.62
C ILE A 12 4.83 8.88 0.04
N THR A 13 4.69 9.56 1.19
CA THR A 13 5.82 10.27 1.83
C THR A 13 6.49 9.49 2.95
N MET A 14 5.74 8.63 3.65
CA MET A 14 6.21 7.93 4.85
C MET A 14 6.00 6.41 4.79
N GLY A 15 5.26 5.91 3.80
CA GLY A 15 4.99 4.49 3.66
C GLY A 15 6.26 3.69 3.34
N GLN A 16 6.34 2.48 3.86
CA GLN A 16 7.39 1.54 3.48
C GLN A 16 7.04 0.94 2.12
N LEU A 17 7.88 1.15 1.10
CA LEU A 17 7.76 0.46 -0.18
C LEU A 17 8.09 -1.03 0.02
N ILE A 18 7.12 -1.91 -0.24
CA ILE A 18 7.28 -3.36 -0.05
C ILE A 18 7.30 -4.15 -1.36
N GLY A 19 6.88 -3.54 -2.46
CA GLY A 19 6.89 -4.22 -3.76
C GLY A 19 6.16 -3.46 -4.85
N THR A 20 5.82 -4.17 -5.91
CA THR A 20 5.17 -3.62 -7.09
C THR A 20 4.01 -4.51 -7.54
N GLN A 21 2.86 -3.91 -7.86
CA GLN A 21 1.69 -4.55 -8.48
C GLN A 21 1.67 -4.26 -9.99
N GLY A 22 1.62 -5.31 -10.80
CA GLY A 22 1.72 -5.17 -12.25
C GLY A 22 3.08 -4.59 -12.64
N THR A 23 3.11 -3.65 -13.59
CA THR A 23 4.35 -3.07 -14.11
C THR A 23 4.79 -1.79 -13.42
N SER A 24 3.88 -1.01 -12.80
CA SER A 24 4.20 0.34 -12.31
C SER A 24 3.70 0.69 -10.91
N ARG A 25 2.74 -0.04 -10.33
CA ARG A 25 2.13 0.37 -9.04
C ARG A 25 3.01 0.01 -7.86
N SER A 26 3.63 0.99 -7.24
CA SER A 26 4.31 0.84 -5.95
C SER A 26 3.33 0.39 -4.87
N ILE A 27 3.71 -0.62 -4.08
CA ILE A 27 2.94 -1.11 -2.94
C ILE A 27 3.55 -0.56 -1.66
N TYR A 28 2.77 0.17 -0.88
CA TYR A 28 3.18 0.74 0.40
C TYR A 28 2.51 0.02 1.58
N LYS A 29 3.31 -0.29 2.60
CA LYS A 29 2.86 -0.62 3.96
C LYS A 29 2.82 0.67 4.78
N VAL A 30 1.67 0.97 5.39
CA VAL A 30 1.43 2.26 6.06
C VAL A 30 0.77 1.99 7.41
N ASP A 31 1.36 2.47 8.51
CA ASP A 31 0.61 2.61 9.77
C ASP A 31 -0.31 3.82 9.63
N TYR A 32 -1.61 3.58 9.60
CA TYR A 32 -2.61 4.64 9.56
C TYR A 32 -3.61 4.45 10.69
N GLN A 33 -3.61 5.40 11.62
CA GLN A 33 -4.46 5.37 12.81
C GLN A 33 -4.24 4.13 13.70
N GLY A 34 -3.01 3.63 13.77
CA GLY A 34 -2.66 2.45 14.57
C GLY A 34 -2.88 1.11 13.86
N GLU A 35 -3.42 1.15 12.64
CA GLU A 35 -3.68 -0.04 11.83
C GLU A 35 -2.73 -0.09 10.62
N ILE A 36 -2.15 -1.26 10.39
CA ILE A 36 -1.32 -1.48 9.20
C ILE A 36 -2.22 -1.66 7.97
N GLN A 37 -2.08 -0.75 7.02
CA GLN A 37 -2.76 -0.76 5.73
C GLN A 37 -1.76 -1.01 4.59
N TYR A 38 -2.28 -1.58 3.50
CA TYR A 38 -1.50 -1.86 2.29
C TYR A 38 -2.20 -1.27 1.07
N ILE A 39 -1.51 -0.39 0.36
CA ILE A 39 -2.04 0.33 -0.79
C ILE A 39 -1.08 0.25 -1.97
N SER A 40 -1.64 -0.03 -3.14
CA SER A 40 -0.95 0.07 -4.42
C SER A 40 -1.24 1.43 -5.05
N ILE A 41 -0.20 2.18 -5.42
CA ILE A 41 -0.31 3.53 -5.99
C ILE A 41 0.47 3.59 -7.30
N ASP A 42 -0.17 4.11 -8.35
CA ASP A 42 0.48 4.50 -9.61
C ASP A 42 0.61 6.02 -9.65
N ILE A 43 1.83 6.53 -9.81
CA ILE A 43 2.10 7.96 -9.97
C ILE A 43 2.66 8.16 -11.38
N GLY A 44 1.96 8.94 -12.19
CA GLY A 44 2.43 9.32 -13.51
C GLY A 44 3.72 10.12 -13.42
N SER A 45 4.53 10.13 -14.49
CA SER A 45 5.76 10.93 -14.55
C SER A 45 5.54 12.44 -14.38
N ASN A 46 4.30 12.90 -14.52
CA ASN A 46 3.85 14.26 -14.26
C ASN A 46 3.44 14.52 -12.79
N GLY A 47 3.63 13.55 -11.90
CA GLY A 47 3.33 13.67 -10.46
C GLY A 47 1.87 13.44 -10.08
N TYR A 48 0.98 13.08 -11.02
CA TYR A 48 -0.42 12.80 -10.72
C TYR A 48 -0.61 11.36 -10.23
N VAL A 49 -1.45 11.18 -9.21
CA VAL A 49 -1.94 9.85 -8.81
C VAL A 49 -2.90 9.34 -9.89
N VAL A 50 -2.48 8.32 -10.63
CA VAL A 50 -3.26 7.69 -11.71
C VAL A 50 -4.21 6.64 -11.12
N SER A 51 -3.75 5.90 -10.11
CA SER A 51 -4.60 4.95 -9.38
C SER A 51 -4.10 4.73 -7.96
N ALA A 52 -5.04 4.41 -7.07
CA ALA A 52 -4.80 4.10 -5.68
C ALA A 52 -5.83 3.06 -5.24
N ASN A 53 -5.38 1.86 -4.88
CA ASN A 53 -6.27 0.76 -4.50
C ASN A 53 -5.67 -0.10 -3.38
N PRO A 54 -6.51 -0.73 -2.54
CA PRO A 54 -6.04 -1.74 -1.60
C PRO A 54 -5.21 -2.80 -2.31
N THR A 55 -4.11 -3.22 -1.68
CA THR A 55 -3.24 -4.24 -2.26
C THR A 55 -3.84 -5.64 -2.05
N PRO A 56 -3.88 -6.49 -3.10
CA PRO A 56 -4.32 -7.87 -2.95
C PRO A 56 -3.50 -8.65 -1.90
N ARG A 57 -4.17 -9.40 -1.02
CA ARG A 57 -3.55 -10.19 0.06
C ARG A 57 -2.41 -11.10 -0.44
N LYS A 58 -2.59 -11.74 -1.59
CA LYS A 58 -1.56 -12.60 -2.21
C LYS A 58 -0.25 -11.85 -2.49
N LEU A 59 -0.32 -10.56 -2.87
CA LEU A 59 0.87 -9.75 -3.09
C LEU A 59 1.50 -9.33 -1.75
N ILE A 60 0.69 -9.01 -0.75
CA ILE A 60 1.18 -8.71 0.60
C ILE A 60 1.98 -9.91 1.14
N GLN A 61 1.39 -11.11 1.08
CA GLN A 61 2.04 -12.36 1.49
C GLN A 61 3.34 -12.61 0.71
N ARG A 62 3.30 -12.45 -0.63
CA ARG A 62 4.48 -12.62 -1.49
C ARG A 62 5.64 -11.71 -1.09
N PHE A 63 5.37 -10.46 -0.74
CA PHE A 63 6.41 -9.46 -0.50
C PHE A 63 6.88 -9.38 0.95
N LEU A 64 6.07 -9.84 1.91
CA LEU A 64 6.42 -9.80 3.34
C LEU A 64 6.81 -11.16 3.92
N GLY A 65 6.67 -12.24 3.15
CA GLY A 65 6.81 -13.60 3.67
C GLY A 65 5.50 -14.10 4.28
N GLU A 66 5.29 -15.41 4.20
CA GLU A 66 4.11 -16.11 4.70
C GLU A 66 4.00 -16.01 6.23
N ASP A 67 3.38 -14.93 6.76
CA ASP A 67 3.02 -14.82 8.19
C ASP A 67 1.63 -14.19 8.41
N LEU A 68 0.80 -14.09 7.35
CA LEU A 68 -0.58 -13.61 7.50
C LEU A 68 -1.59 -14.72 7.79
N ASP A 69 -1.18 -15.99 7.69
CA ASP A 69 -2.08 -17.15 7.82
C ASP A 69 -2.13 -17.77 9.23
N GLU A 70 -1.36 -17.25 10.21
CA GLU A 70 -1.44 -17.71 11.61
C GLU A 70 -2.69 -17.25 12.39
N LYS A 71 -3.64 -16.52 11.77
CA LYS A 71 -4.93 -16.17 12.39
C LYS A 71 -6.13 -16.96 11.84
N LYS A 72 -5.93 -18.25 11.59
CA LYS A 72 -7.01 -19.24 11.46
C LYS A 72 -6.83 -20.34 12.51
N ASN A 73 -7.05 -20.01 13.77
CA ASN A 73 -7.45 -20.94 14.83
C ASN A 73 -8.61 -20.32 15.59
#